data_AF-A0A2U0I5P9-F1
#
_entry.id   AF-A0A2U0I5P9-F1
#
_cell.length_a   1.000
_cell.length_b   1.000
_cell.length_c   1.000
_cell.angle_alpha   90.00
_cell.angle_beta   90.00
_cell.angle_gamma   90.00
#
_symmetry.space_group_name_H-M   'P 1'
#
loop_
_entity.id
_entity.type
_entity.pdbx_description
1 polymer ?
#
loop_
_entity_poly.entity_id
_entity_poly.type
_entity_poly.pdbx_seq_one_letter_code
_entity_poly.pdbx_strand_id
1 'polypeptide(L)'
;MNAQDYFICATEENTTPDPIGVYTASTDENVLKNFPPVVFNIYYWQVNEANGNNNDPLTEAKVLESVAHLNIKFNPLNIFFKYRGFGSLDSPPFVPLVIYGENGCEVQTDANGNPLPDPNGYGILSRCQRGQLLTYAKSNGYYDPNAFNVYVPYALDDFGGAASGDTVSIMPTVNLNNATIIHELGHNFNLLHTFSGYNGNYCEHVTRNTNDPDFNADTHGDRVVDTAAMPDFLNEYCYFNDLAPSQCRYDNQYGYYYIDKVNCTYTGDNTDCIDEPYQISEQDVRNVMGYSWCKEIFSTGQGIRMQQRIANDPNGNYTAAQTDIASLYEPYKGEYYVSGPSYSLPRPTFQPGFEYRFMECDCDCPEPTDYEDTSFTYTQNVVLSIGKHETDYSKIVHPNHSAIGIKHIDPAFWPQPRRCYDNGNLAPSSGKVTRFNDGVFNTNVTVMQKDSMGINNPNLINELPTGLYEIEENYYDGSKEETVIQKGSN
;
A
#
# COMPACT_ATOMS: atom_id res chain seq x y z
N MET A 1 -5.98 -21.92 18.21
CA MET A 1 -7.04 -21.87 17.18
C MET A 1 -6.57 -20.77 16.25
N ASN A 2 -6.29 -21.02 14.97
CA ASN A 2 -5.70 -19.96 14.14
C ASN A 2 -6.78 -18.89 13.84
N ALA A 3 -6.57 -17.65 14.28
CA ALA A 3 -7.50 -16.53 14.11
C ALA A 3 -7.53 -15.96 12.68
N GLN A 4 -7.37 -16.82 11.67
CA GLN A 4 -7.12 -16.43 10.27
C GLN A 4 -8.28 -15.66 9.61
N ASP A 5 -9.49 -15.67 10.21
CA ASP A 5 -10.65 -14.89 9.77
C ASP A 5 -11.20 -13.93 10.85
N TYR A 6 -10.46 -13.73 11.96
CA TYR A 6 -10.97 -13.01 13.12
C TYR A 6 -10.66 -11.51 13.02
N PHE A 7 -11.65 -10.69 12.64
CA PHE A 7 -11.51 -9.23 12.74
C PHE A 7 -11.82 -8.77 14.17
N ILE A 8 -10.89 -9.01 15.10
CA ILE A 8 -10.85 -8.27 16.35
C ILE A 8 -9.56 -7.46 16.35
N CYS A 9 -9.69 -6.13 16.33
CA CYS A 9 -8.57 -5.22 16.47
C CYS A 9 -8.04 -5.29 17.91
N ALA A 10 -6.72 -5.29 18.07
CA ALA A 10 -6.05 -5.16 19.37
C ALA A 10 -5.53 -3.74 19.63
N THR A 11 -5.81 -2.77 18.75
CA THR A 11 -5.57 -1.35 19.00
C THR A 11 -6.35 -0.90 20.22
N GLU A 12 -5.68 -0.22 21.13
CA GLU A 12 -6.32 0.31 22.33
C GLU A 12 -7.08 1.59 21.98
N GLU A 13 -8.32 1.70 22.45
CA GLU A 13 -9.13 2.90 22.29
C GLU A 13 -8.51 4.08 23.04
N ASN A 14 -8.26 5.18 22.33
CA ASN A 14 -7.77 6.39 22.97
C ASN A 14 -8.92 7.18 23.60
N THR A 15 -9.13 6.94 24.89
CA THR A 15 -10.14 7.66 25.69
C THR A 15 -9.70 9.08 26.10
N THR A 16 -8.46 9.46 25.83
CA THR A 16 -7.97 10.82 26.12
C THR A 16 -8.71 11.82 25.23
N PRO A 17 -9.30 12.90 25.77
CA PRO A 17 -9.96 13.93 24.96
C PRO A 17 -9.03 14.51 23.91
N ASP A 18 -9.61 14.93 22.80
CA ASP A 18 -8.88 15.58 21.72
C ASP A 18 -8.18 16.86 22.21
N PRO A 19 -6.94 17.13 21.77
CA PRO A 19 -6.28 18.38 22.09
C PRO A 19 -7.05 19.58 21.55
N ILE A 20 -7.19 20.62 22.38
CA ILE A 20 -7.92 21.84 22.02
C ILE A 20 -7.31 22.47 20.76
N GLY A 21 -8.16 22.72 19.76
CA GLY A 21 -7.80 23.45 18.53
C GLY A 21 -7.06 22.63 17.47
N VAL A 22 -6.89 21.32 17.66
CA VAL A 22 -6.27 20.44 16.65
C VAL A 22 -7.28 19.96 15.63
N TYR A 23 -8.44 19.48 16.09
CA TYR A 23 -9.48 18.91 15.23
C TYR A 23 -10.62 19.88 15.04
N THR A 24 -11.07 20.07 13.80
CA THR A 24 -12.13 21.04 13.48
C THR A 24 -13.53 20.41 13.45
N ALA A 25 -13.63 19.08 13.55
CA ALA A 25 -14.88 18.32 13.39
C ALA A 25 -15.64 18.62 12.08
N SER A 26 -14.93 19.11 11.05
CA SER A 26 -15.52 19.48 9.77
C SER A 26 -15.89 18.24 8.97
N THR A 27 -16.99 18.33 8.22
CA THR A 27 -17.49 17.31 7.30
C THR A 27 -17.57 17.83 5.85
N ASP A 28 -17.10 19.06 5.60
CA ASP A 28 -17.08 19.68 4.28
C ASP A 28 -15.97 19.11 3.39
N GLU A 29 -16.35 18.51 2.27
CA GLU A 29 -15.44 17.94 1.27
C GLU A 29 -14.43 18.98 0.73
N ASN A 30 -14.78 20.27 0.71
CA ASN A 30 -13.85 21.32 0.29
C ASN A 30 -12.72 21.52 1.29
N VAL A 31 -12.98 21.30 2.59
CA VAL A 31 -11.93 21.31 3.62
C VAL A 31 -10.96 20.17 3.36
N LEU A 32 -11.47 18.97 3.05
CA LEU A 32 -10.63 17.82 2.70
C LEU A 32 -9.76 18.10 1.46
N LYS A 33 -10.37 18.64 0.40
CA LYS A 33 -9.69 18.97 -0.87
C LYS A 33 -8.59 20.04 -0.73
N ASN A 34 -8.64 20.87 0.32
CA ASN A 34 -7.66 21.92 0.56
C ASN A 34 -6.42 21.43 1.33
N PHE A 35 -6.41 20.20 1.86
CA PHE A 35 -5.19 19.63 2.42
C PHE A 35 -4.22 19.26 1.31
N PRO A 36 -2.94 19.62 1.42
CA PRO A 36 -1.95 19.22 0.44
C PRO A 36 -1.79 17.68 0.43
N PRO A 37 -1.44 17.08 -0.73
CA PRO A 37 -1.03 15.69 -0.79
C PRO A 37 0.13 15.40 0.15
N VAL A 38 0.05 14.29 0.89
CA VAL A 38 1.15 13.78 1.70
C VAL A 38 1.54 12.39 1.23
N VAL A 39 2.84 12.14 1.09
CA VAL A 39 3.36 10.82 0.70
C VAL A 39 4.14 10.23 1.86
N PHE A 40 3.81 9.01 2.24
CA PHE A 40 4.51 8.25 3.26
C PHE A 40 5.26 7.09 2.64
N ASN A 41 6.50 6.89 3.05
CA ASN A 41 7.18 5.62 2.79
C ASN A 41 6.50 4.50 3.58
N ILE A 42 6.42 3.29 3.02
CA ILE A 42 5.95 2.10 3.72
C ILE A 42 6.92 0.92 3.52
N TYR A 43 7.22 0.23 4.62
CA TYR A 43 8.15 -0.90 4.68
C TYR A 43 7.54 -2.05 5.49
N TYR A 44 7.70 -3.27 4.99
CA TYR A 44 7.12 -4.47 5.60
C TYR A 44 8.20 -5.33 6.26
N TRP A 45 7.92 -5.86 7.44
CA TRP A 45 8.83 -6.73 8.20
C TRP A 45 8.18 -8.09 8.41
N GLN A 46 8.62 -9.12 7.69
CA GLN A 46 8.23 -10.49 7.98
C GLN A 46 8.75 -10.88 9.38
N VAL A 47 7.87 -11.41 10.22
CA VAL A 47 8.23 -11.91 11.54
C VAL A 47 8.27 -13.42 11.50
N ASN A 48 9.46 -13.99 11.70
CA ASN A 48 9.70 -15.43 11.69
C ASN A 48 9.69 -16.00 13.11
N GLU A 49 9.49 -17.32 13.19
CA GLU A 49 9.82 -18.10 14.38
C GLU A 49 11.31 -17.99 14.73
N ALA A 50 11.70 -18.41 15.94
CA ALA A 50 13.09 -18.32 16.39
C ALA A 50 14.09 -19.18 15.58
N ASN A 51 13.58 -20.13 14.80
CA ASN A 51 14.35 -20.99 13.90
C ASN A 51 14.47 -20.40 12.47
N GLY A 52 13.90 -19.22 12.22
CA GLY A 52 13.85 -18.57 10.89
C GLY A 52 12.72 -19.04 9.98
N ASN A 53 11.84 -19.94 10.44
CA ASN A 53 10.73 -20.44 9.65
C ASN A 53 9.55 -19.46 9.63
N ASN A 54 8.83 -19.46 8.52
CA ASN A 54 7.53 -18.83 8.36
C ASN A 54 6.71 -19.65 7.35
N ASN A 55 5.50 -20.05 7.74
CA ASN A 55 4.67 -20.93 6.92
C ASN A 55 3.93 -20.21 5.79
N ASP A 56 3.92 -18.87 5.79
CA ASP A 56 3.40 -18.06 4.70
C ASP A 56 4.29 -16.84 4.43
N PRO A 57 5.49 -17.03 3.85
CA PRO A 57 6.45 -15.96 3.64
C PRO A 57 5.89 -14.80 2.81
N LEU A 58 6.35 -13.60 3.13
CA LEU A 58 6.16 -12.39 2.34
C LEU A 58 6.85 -12.55 0.98
N THR A 59 6.19 -12.01 -0.03
CA THR A 59 6.71 -11.89 -1.38
C THR A 59 6.49 -10.46 -1.87
N GLU A 60 7.30 -10.03 -2.84
CA GLU A 60 7.13 -8.72 -3.50
C GLU A 60 5.69 -8.53 -4.00
N ALA A 61 5.07 -9.58 -4.55
CA ALA A 61 3.68 -9.54 -5.02
C ALA A 61 2.68 -9.23 -3.90
N LYS A 62 2.78 -9.91 -2.74
CA LYS A 62 1.88 -9.70 -1.60
C LYS A 62 1.96 -8.28 -1.04
N VAL A 63 3.18 -7.76 -0.88
CA VAL A 63 3.36 -6.39 -0.35
C VAL A 63 2.96 -5.32 -1.37
N LEU A 64 3.16 -5.55 -2.67
CA LEU A 64 2.68 -4.63 -3.70
C LEU A 64 1.15 -4.61 -3.80
N GLU A 65 0.49 -5.76 -3.65
CA GLU A 65 -0.98 -5.83 -3.59
C GLU A 65 -1.53 -5.06 -2.40
N SER A 66 -0.88 -5.21 -1.25
CA SER A 66 -1.18 -4.44 -0.04
C SER A 66 -1.03 -2.92 -0.26
N VAL A 67 0.08 -2.48 -0.87
CA VAL A 67 0.30 -1.07 -1.23
C VAL A 67 -0.73 -0.57 -2.25
N ALA A 68 -1.16 -1.41 -3.19
CA ALA A 68 -2.23 -1.07 -4.13
C ALA A 68 -3.53 -0.77 -3.38
N HIS A 69 -3.91 -1.66 -2.45
CA HIS A 69 -5.13 -1.52 -1.65
C HIS A 69 -5.10 -0.23 -0.81
N LEU A 70 -3.96 0.09 -0.21
CA LEU A 70 -3.78 1.34 0.53
C LEU A 70 -3.97 2.56 -0.36
N ASN A 71 -3.22 2.66 -1.47
CA ASN A 71 -3.34 3.81 -2.37
C ASN A 71 -4.75 3.94 -2.97
N ILE A 72 -5.43 2.85 -3.31
CA ILE A 72 -6.81 2.89 -3.81
C ILE A 72 -7.77 3.55 -2.80
N LYS A 73 -7.54 3.33 -1.49
CA LYS A 73 -8.43 3.80 -0.42
C LYS A 73 -8.04 5.16 0.16
N PHE A 74 -6.74 5.44 0.28
CA PHE A 74 -6.23 6.65 0.91
C PHE A 74 -5.97 7.81 -0.07
N ASN A 75 -5.70 7.53 -1.35
CA ASN A 75 -5.47 8.59 -2.34
C ASN A 75 -6.63 9.61 -2.42
N PRO A 76 -7.93 9.21 -2.41
CA PRO A 76 -9.03 10.17 -2.38
C PRO A 76 -9.03 11.13 -1.18
N LEU A 77 -8.27 10.80 -0.13
CA LEU A 77 -8.10 11.59 1.09
C LEU A 77 -6.80 12.41 1.08
N ASN A 78 -6.13 12.52 -0.07
CA ASN A 78 -4.81 13.16 -0.23
C ASN A 78 -3.68 12.50 0.59
N ILE A 79 -3.78 11.20 0.88
CA ILE A 79 -2.75 10.43 1.59
C ILE A 79 -2.26 9.30 0.67
N PHE A 80 -0.95 9.24 0.44
CA PHE A 80 -0.32 8.33 -0.52
C PHE A 80 0.78 7.52 0.15
N PHE A 81 1.00 6.30 -0.34
CA PHE A 81 2.03 5.40 0.18
C PHE A 81 3.04 5.02 -0.91
N LYS A 82 4.31 5.34 -0.69
CA LYS A 82 5.46 4.92 -1.51
C LYS A 82 6.04 3.62 -0.97
N TYR A 83 6.00 2.57 -1.79
CA TYR A 83 6.63 1.29 -1.44
C TYR A 83 8.15 1.44 -1.35
N ARG A 84 8.74 1.01 -0.22
CA ARG A 84 10.20 1.04 0.00
C ARG A 84 10.86 -0.34 0.08
N GLY A 85 10.07 -1.40 0.18
CA GLY A 85 10.59 -2.76 0.27
C GLY A 85 9.96 -3.57 1.39
N PHE A 86 10.56 -4.74 1.62
CA PHE A 86 10.29 -5.56 2.77
C PHE A 86 11.57 -6.26 3.23
N GLY A 87 11.61 -6.62 4.51
CA GLY A 87 12.68 -7.37 5.14
C GLY A 87 12.11 -8.46 6.05
N SER A 88 12.97 -9.09 6.83
CA SER A 88 12.57 -10.11 7.80
C SER A 88 13.34 -9.98 9.10
N LEU A 89 12.74 -10.44 10.19
CA LEU A 89 13.37 -10.61 11.49
C LEU A 89 13.00 -11.96 12.09
N ASP A 90 13.94 -12.56 12.80
CA ASP A 90 13.71 -13.78 13.54
C ASP A 90 13.35 -13.46 14.98
N SER A 91 12.45 -14.24 15.55
CA SER A 91 12.13 -14.13 16.98
C SER A 91 13.36 -14.44 17.83
N PRO A 92 13.50 -13.85 19.03
CA PRO A 92 14.58 -14.22 19.92
C PRO A 92 14.44 -15.71 20.34
N PRO A 93 15.54 -16.40 20.69
CA PRO A 93 15.52 -17.82 21.03
C PRO A 93 14.60 -18.21 22.18
N PHE A 94 14.27 -17.26 23.06
CA PHE A 94 13.33 -17.45 24.15
C PHE A 94 12.37 -16.26 24.22
N VAL A 95 11.10 -16.54 23.93
CA VAL A 95 9.96 -15.66 24.20
C VAL A 95 9.07 -16.40 25.22
N PRO A 96 8.64 -15.79 26.32
CA PRO A 96 7.65 -16.40 27.20
C PRO A 96 6.33 -16.62 26.46
N LEU A 97 5.71 -17.80 26.62
CA LEU A 97 4.36 -18.05 26.16
C LEU A 97 3.38 -17.22 27.01
N VAL A 98 2.69 -16.28 26.37
CA VAL A 98 1.67 -15.45 27.02
C VAL A 98 0.37 -15.63 26.26
N ILE A 99 -0.71 -15.95 26.98
CA ILE A 99 -2.04 -16.12 26.39
C ILE A 99 -2.96 -15.02 26.89
N TYR A 100 -3.93 -14.64 26.06
CA TYR A 100 -5.02 -13.77 26.47
C TYR A 100 -6.18 -14.62 27.00
N GLY A 101 -6.41 -14.55 28.32
CA GLY A 101 -7.46 -15.26 29.04
C GLY A 101 -8.56 -14.33 29.56
N GLU A 102 -9.46 -14.88 30.40
CA GLU A 102 -10.57 -14.12 31.00
C GLU A 102 -10.08 -12.96 31.90
N ASN A 103 -8.90 -13.11 32.52
CA ASN A 103 -8.29 -12.07 33.36
C ASN A 103 -7.24 -11.22 32.62
N GLY A 104 -7.20 -11.29 31.29
CA GLY A 104 -6.24 -10.59 30.46
C GLY A 104 -4.98 -11.41 30.15
N CYS A 105 -3.82 -10.75 30.12
CA CYS A 105 -2.57 -11.36 29.69
C CYS A 105 -1.93 -12.21 30.78
N GLU A 106 -1.82 -13.52 30.56
CA GLU A 106 -1.30 -14.48 31.52
C GLU A 106 -0.08 -15.23 30.97
N VAL A 107 1.05 -15.10 31.65
CA VAL A 107 2.27 -15.87 31.34
C VAL A 107 2.05 -17.31 31.75
N GLN A 108 2.22 -18.23 30.80
CA GLN A 108 2.11 -19.65 31.06
C GLN A 108 3.36 -20.16 31.76
N THR A 109 3.20 -20.93 32.84
CA THR A 109 4.31 -21.45 33.64
C THR A 109 4.27 -22.97 33.79
N ASP A 110 5.44 -23.58 33.98
CA ASP A 110 5.55 -24.99 34.38
C ASP A 110 5.09 -25.22 35.83
N ALA A 111 5.16 -26.47 36.30
CA ALA A 111 4.79 -26.84 37.67
C ALA A 111 5.64 -26.18 38.77
N ASN A 112 6.78 -25.58 38.41
CA ASN A 112 7.68 -24.87 39.32
C ASN A 112 7.52 -23.35 39.24
N GLY A 113 6.60 -22.84 38.40
CA GLY A 113 6.39 -21.40 38.20
C GLY A 113 7.37 -20.75 37.21
N ASN A 114 8.15 -21.53 36.44
CA ASN A 114 9.01 -20.97 35.40
C ASN A 114 8.20 -20.70 34.13
N PRO A 115 8.39 -19.56 33.44
CA PRO A 115 7.73 -19.29 32.17
C PRO A 115 8.02 -20.38 31.13
N LEU A 116 6.97 -20.89 30.49
CA LEU A 116 7.09 -21.79 29.35
C LEU A 116 7.59 -21.01 28.13
N PRO A 117 8.50 -21.58 27.32
CA PRO A 117 8.90 -20.97 26.06
C PRO A 117 7.72 -21.03 25.07
N ASP A 118 7.50 -19.93 24.36
CA ASP A 118 6.63 -19.90 23.19
C ASP A 118 7.33 -20.64 22.03
N PRO A 119 6.79 -21.77 21.56
CA PRO A 119 7.42 -22.53 20.50
C PRO A 119 7.46 -21.77 19.16
N ASN A 120 6.60 -20.77 18.98
CA ASN A 120 6.53 -19.99 17.73
C ASN A 120 7.25 -18.64 17.85
N GLY A 121 7.73 -18.26 19.03
CA GLY A 121 8.21 -16.90 19.28
C GLY A 121 7.14 -15.86 18.92
N TYR A 122 7.49 -14.87 18.12
CA TYR A 122 6.57 -13.88 17.54
C TYR A 122 5.99 -14.30 16.16
N GLY A 123 6.34 -15.48 15.64
CA GLY A 123 5.81 -15.98 14.37
C GLY A 123 4.29 -16.25 14.41
N ILE A 124 3.78 -16.66 15.58
CA ILE A 124 2.35 -16.63 15.91
C ILE A 124 2.20 -15.73 17.13
N LEU A 125 1.63 -14.55 16.92
CA LEU A 125 1.66 -13.49 17.94
C LEU A 125 0.33 -13.42 18.70
N SER A 126 0.39 -13.41 20.04
CA SER A 126 -0.74 -12.99 20.87
C SER A 126 -0.76 -11.47 21.06
N ARG A 127 -1.93 -10.86 21.25
CA ARG A 127 -2.03 -9.40 21.55
C ARG A 127 -1.16 -9.00 22.74
N CYS A 128 -0.99 -9.91 23.70
CA CYS A 128 -0.18 -9.72 24.91
C CYS A 128 1.32 -9.59 24.64
N GLN A 129 1.80 -10.08 23.50
CA GLN A 129 3.21 -10.03 23.11
C GLN A 129 3.52 -8.86 22.15
N ARG A 130 2.49 -8.10 21.71
CA ARG A 130 2.65 -6.96 20.77
C ARG A 130 3.75 -5.99 21.18
N GLY A 131 3.69 -5.48 22.41
CA GLY A 131 4.68 -4.51 22.91
C GLY A 131 6.09 -5.09 22.98
N GLN A 132 6.22 -6.39 23.25
CA GLN A 132 7.50 -7.09 23.30
C GLN A 132 8.10 -7.25 21.91
N LEU A 133 7.31 -7.62 20.90
CA LEU A 133 7.73 -7.64 19.50
C LEU A 133 8.24 -6.27 19.06
N LEU A 134 7.47 -5.20 19.28
CA LEU A 134 7.85 -3.85 18.84
C LEU A 134 9.13 -3.36 19.53
N THR A 135 9.26 -3.62 20.84
CA THR A 135 10.48 -3.29 21.60
C THR A 135 11.69 -4.07 21.07
N TYR A 136 11.52 -5.36 20.81
CA TYR A 136 12.57 -6.21 20.26
C TYR A 136 12.99 -5.73 18.87
N ALA A 137 12.02 -5.51 17.97
CA ALA A 137 12.26 -5.08 16.60
C ALA A 137 13.07 -3.77 16.57
N LYS A 138 12.61 -2.75 17.31
CA LYS A 138 13.31 -1.46 17.41
C LYS A 138 14.71 -1.58 18.01
N SER A 139 14.89 -2.41 19.04
CA SER A 139 16.20 -2.60 19.70
C SER A 139 17.23 -3.32 18.83
N ASN A 140 16.78 -4.04 17.81
CA ASN A 140 17.64 -4.83 16.92
C ASN A 140 17.72 -4.25 15.49
N GLY A 141 17.26 -3.01 15.29
CA GLY A 141 17.35 -2.31 14.00
C GLY A 141 16.32 -2.73 12.96
N TYR A 142 15.29 -3.48 13.34
CA TYR A 142 14.16 -3.85 12.48
C TYR A 142 13.05 -2.80 12.55
N TYR A 143 13.44 -1.53 12.36
CA TYR A 143 12.55 -0.38 12.39
C TYR A 143 13.16 0.70 11.50
N ASP A 144 12.43 1.13 10.47
CA ASP A 144 12.80 2.26 9.63
C ASP A 144 12.07 3.52 10.14
N PRO A 145 12.77 4.48 10.76
CA PRO A 145 12.13 5.71 11.24
C PRO A 145 11.57 6.57 10.10
N ASN A 146 12.00 6.32 8.86
CA ASN A 146 11.56 7.07 7.68
C ASN A 146 10.46 6.35 6.91
N ALA A 147 9.71 5.45 7.54
CA ALA A 147 8.59 4.74 6.94
C ALA A 147 7.49 4.35 7.94
N PHE A 148 6.31 4.06 7.41
CA PHE A 148 5.34 3.20 8.08
C PHE A 148 5.88 1.77 8.12
N ASN A 149 6.02 1.22 9.32
CA ASN A 149 6.52 -0.14 9.55
C ASN A 149 5.34 -1.08 9.77
N VAL A 150 5.17 -2.04 8.86
CA VAL A 150 4.14 -3.07 8.96
C VAL A 150 4.80 -4.41 9.32
N TYR A 151 4.61 -4.87 10.55
CA TYR A 151 5.11 -6.16 11.00
C TYR A 151 4.12 -7.28 10.66
N VAL A 152 4.63 -8.31 9.98
CA VAL A 152 3.82 -9.38 9.40
C VAL A 152 4.22 -10.73 9.98
N PRO A 153 3.66 -11.14 11.13
CA PRO A 153 3.75 -12.52 11.60
C PRO A 153 3.02 -13.48 10.66
N TYR A 154 3.35 -14.77 10.74
CA TYR A 154 2.63 -15.80 9.99
C TYR A 154 1.16 -15.84 10.39
N ALA A 155 0.88 -15.78 11.69
CA ALA A 155 -0.48 -15.78 12.21
C ALA A 155 -0.60 -14.94 13.49
N LEU A 156 -1.84 -14.65 13.86
CA LEU A 156 -2.20 -14.10 15.16
C LEU A 156 -3.10 -15.11 15.88
N ASP A 157 -3.02 -15.17 17.21
CA ASP A 157 -3.78 -16.16 18.00
C ASP A 157 -5.18 -15.64 18.41
N ASP A 158 -5.30 -14.35 18.72
CA ASP A 158 -6.49 -13.81 19.39
C ASP A 158 -6.96 -12.43 18.88
N PHE A 159 -6.41 -11.97 17.75
CA PHE A 159 -6.74 -10.69 17.12
C PHE A 159 -6.43 -10.72 15.62
N GLY A 160 -6.94 -9.75 14.85
CA GLY A 160 -6.79 -9.66 13.39
C GLY A 160 -5.75 -8.63 12.93
N GLY A 161 -5.55 -7.59 13.74
CA GLY A 161 -4.64 -6.50 13.44
C GLY A 161 -4.47 -5.56 14.63
N ALA A 162 -3.40 -4.78 14.59
CA ALA A 162 -3.11 -3.77 15.58
C ALA A 162 -2.34 -2.60 14.97
N ALA A 163 -2.58 -1.43 15.54
CA ALA A 163 -1.86 -0.19 15.32
C ALA A 163 -1.27 0.32 16.65
N SER A 164 -0.26 1.18 16.55
CA SER A 164 0.35 1.89 17.67
C SER A 164 -0.21 3.31 17.86
N GLY A 165 -1.06 3.79 16.93
CA GLY A 165 -1.48 5.20 16.87
C GLY A 165 -0.41 6.13 16.30
N ASP A 166 0.60 5.58 15.63
CA ASP A 166 1.63 6.32 14.88
C ASP A 166 1.96 5.67 13.53
N THR A 167 3.21 5.31 13.24
CA THR A 167 3.64 4.77 11.95
C THR A 167 3.89 3.26 12.02
N VAL A 168 3.24 2.55 12.96
CA VAL A 168 3.48 1.11 13.17
C VAL A 168 2.17 0.32 13.18
N SER A 169 2.13 -0.75 12.38
CA SER A 169 1.03 -1.70 12.40
C SER A 169 1.53 -3.15 12.44
N ILE A 170 0.70 -4.04 12.93
CA ILE A 170 0.93 -5.49 12.99
C ILE A 170 -0.31 -6.20 12.45
N MET A 171 -0.11 -7.12 11.53
CA MET A 171 -1.18 -7.96 10.98
C MET A 171 -0.59 -9.17 10.26
N PRO A 172 -1.29 -10.32 10.20
CA PRO A 172 -0.76 -11.50 9.54
C PRO A 172 -0.83 -11.33 8.02
N THR A 173 -0.09 -12.15 7.29
CA THR A 173 -0.02 -12.09 5.82
C THR A 173 -1.40 -12.14 5.15
N VAL A 174 -2.34 -12.94 5.69
CA VAL A 174 -3.72 -13.06 5.17
C VAL A 174 -4.53 -11.76 5.22
N ASN A 175 -4.13 -10.80 6.06
CA ASN A 175 -4.82 -9.53 6.29
C ASN A 175 -4.20 -8.35 5.55
N LEU A 176 -3.13 -8.56 4.77
CA LEU A 176 -2.48 -7.51 3.99
C LEU A 176 -3.31 -7.02 2.80
N ASN A 177 -4.23 -7.84 2.31
CA ASN A 177 -5.01 -7.59 1.09
C ASN A 177 -6.51 -7.46 1.36
N ASN A 178 -6.92 -7.16 2.59
CA ASN A 178 -8.32 -6.94 2.94
C ASN A 178 -8.50 -5.61 3.72
N ALA A 179 -9.71 -5.35 4.22
CA ALA A 179 -10.00 -4.12 4.94
C ALA A 179 -9.20 -3.93 6.24
N THR A 180 -8.55 -4.99 6.77
CA THR A 180 -7.76 -4.93 8.01
C THR A 180 -6.59 -4.00 7.90
N ILE A 181 -5.78 -4.07 6.83
CA ILE A 181 -4.66 -3.12 6.71
C ILE A 181 -5.14 -1.67 6.63
N ILE A 182 -6.25 -1.43 5.92
CA ILE A 182 -6.83 -0.10 5.78
C ILE A 182 -7.32 0.41 7.14
N HIS A 183 -7.96 -0.46 7.92
CA HIS A 183 -8.45 -0.18 9.26
C HIS A 183 -7.32 0.14 10.25
N GLU A 184 -6.29 -0.70 10.33
CA GLU A 184 -5.16 -0.48 11.24
C GLU A 184 -4.38 0.80 10.84
N LEU A 185 -4.26 1.08 9.54
CA LEU A 185 -3.68 2.36 9.11
C LEU A 185 -4.60 3.55 9.44
N GLY A 186 -5.92 3.38 9.46
CA GLY A 186 -6.85 4.38 9.99
C GLY A 186 -6.55 4.73 11.45
N HIS A 187 -6.32 3.72 12.30
CA HIS A 187 -5.90 3.93 13.68
C HIS A 187 -4.54 4.64 13.80
N ASN A 188 -3.59 4.33 12.93
CA ASN A 188 -2.32 5.06 12.84
C ASN A 188 -2.50 6.55 12.59
N PHE A 189 -3.62 6.99 12.00
CA PHE A 189 -3.98 8.38 11.80
C PHE A 189 -4.99 8.91 12.83
N ASN A 190 -5.06 8.28 14.02
CA ASN A 190 -5.91 8.68 15.15
C ASN A 190 -7.42 8.62 14.86
N LEU A 191 -7.85 7.68 14.02
CA LEU A 191 -9.25 7.27 13.96
C LEU A 191 -9.53 6.25 15.08
N LEU A 192 -10.71 6.34 15.68
CA LEU A 192 -11.23 5.37 16.64
C LEU A 192 -12.21 4.43 15.93
N HIS A 193 -12.58 3.33 16.58
CA HIS A 193 -13.70 2.52 16.08
C HIS A 193 -14.98 3.36 16.09
N THR A 194 -15.82 3.24 15.06
CA THR A 194 -17.07 4.01 14.95
C THR A 194 -18.07 3.75 16.07
N PHE A 195 -17.93 2.61 16.76
CA PHE A 195 -18.74 2.24 17.92
C PHE A 195 -18.05 2.53 19.26
N SER A 196 -16.94 3.28 19.29
CA SER A 196 -16.19 3.54 20.52
C SER A 196 -17.12 4.14 21.59
N GLY A 197 -17.12 3.57 22.79
CA GLY A 197 -17.96 4.06 23.90
C GLY A 197 -19.47 3.82 23.80
N TYR A 198 -19.99 3.10 22.78
CA TYR A 198 -21.43 2.94 22.53
C TYR A 198 -22.27 2.47 23.73
N ASN A 199 -21.67 1.68 24.63
CA ASN A 199 -22.32 1.07 25.78
C ASN A 199 -21.85 1.61 27.14
N GLY A 200 -21.23 2.79 27.16
CA GLY A 200 -20.66 3.39 28.36
C GLY A 200 -21.01 4.86 28.55
N ASN A 201 -20.38 5.48 29.55
CA ASN A 201 -20.57 6.91 29.86
C ASN A 201 -20.01 7.86 28.78
N TYR A 202 -19.33 7.31 27.78
CA TYR A 202 -18.73 8.05 26.66
C TYR A 202 -19.50 7.81 25.35
N CYS A 203 -20.74 7.35 25.45
CA CYS A 203 -21.61 7.08 24.32
C CYS A 203 -21.87 8.36 23.52
N GLU A 204 -21.81 8.21 22.21
CA GLU A 204 -22.24 9.22 21.27
C GLU A 204 -23.76 9.19 21.12
N HIS A 205 -24.38 10.37 21.08
CA HIS A 205 -25.81 10.50 20.87
C HIS A 205 -26.15 10.62 19.39
N VAL A 206 -27.37 10.21 19.02
CA VAL A 206 -27.84 10.16 17.62
C VAL A 206 -27.95 11.56 16.98
N THR A 207 -28.25 12.61 17.74
CA THR A 207 -28.48 13.95 17.17
C THR A 207 -27.26 14.49 16.43
N ARG A 208 -27.49 15.10 15.26
CA ARG A 208 -26.47 15.78 14.45
C ARG A 208 -26.68 17.29 14.37
N ASN A 209 -27.65 17.80 15.11
CA ASN A 209 -27.90 19.21 15.21
C ASN A 209 -26.96 19.81 16.26
N THR A 210 -25.99 20.61 15.84
CA THR A 210 -25.01 21.25 16.73
C THR A 210 -25.60 22.25 17.74
N ASN A 211 -26.88 22.62 17.60
CA ASN A 211 -27.60 23.45 18.58
C ASN A 211 -28.43 22.62 19.58
N ASP A 212 -28.48 21.31 19.41
CA ASP A 212 -29.13 20.39 20.33
C ASP A 212 -28.29 20.26 21.61
N PRO A 213 -28.87 20.43 22.82
CA PRO A 213 -28.13 20.25 24.06
C PRO A 213 -27.51 18.86 24.22
N ASP A 214 -28.04 17.85 23.53
CA ASP A 214 -27.54 16.47 23.57
C ASP A 214 -26.51 16.18 22.46
N PHE A 215 -26.15 17.16 21.62
CA PHE A 215 -25.12 16.98 20.60
C PHE A 215 -23.73 16.76 21.23
N ASN A 216 -23.10 15.64 20.89
CA ASN A 216 -21.76 15.31 21.39
C ASN A 216 -20.87 14.54 20.39
N ALA A 217 -21.24 14.46 19.11
CA ALA A 217 -20.52 13.67 18.09
C ALA A 217 -19.07 14.13 17.82
N ASP A 218 -18.70 15.34 18.23
CA ASP A 218 -17.34 15.87 18.13
C ASP A 218 -16.47 15.59 19.37
N THR A 219 -17.07 15.11 20.45
CA THR A 219 -16.41 14.95 21.76
C THR A 219 -16.61 13.59 22.39
N HIS A 220 -17.52 12.76 21.88
CA HIS A 220 -17.85 11.40 22.32
C HIS A 220 -17.79 10.44 21.13
N GLY A 221 -17.91 9.14 21.39
CA GLY A 221 -17.84 8.16 20.30
C GLY A 221 -16.47 8.09 19.65
N ASP A 222 -16.48 8.05 18.32
CA ASP A 222 -15.28 8.10 17.48
C ASP A 222 -14.78 9.52 17.20
N ARG A 223 -15.53 10.54 17.65
CA ARG A 223 -15.27 11.98 17.50
C ARG A 223 -15.25 12.43 16.04
N VAL A 224 -16.10 11.85 15.22
CA VAL A 224 -16.29 12.24 13.82
C VAL A 224 -17.77 12.53 13.56
N VAL A 225 -18.08 13.77 13.19
CA VAL A 225 -19.48 14.23 13.13
C VAL A 225 -20.30 13.58 12.00
N ASP A 226 -19.66 13.14 10.91
CA ASP A 226 -20.34 12.49 9.78
C ASP A 226 -20.35 10.95 9.83
N THR A 227 -19.92 10.34 10.93
CA THR A 227 -20.22 8.94 11.24
C THR A 227 -21.44 8.90 12.16
N ALA A 228 -22.32 7.91 11.99
CA ALA A 228 -23.48 7.76 12.87
C ALA A 228 -23.08 7.20 14.25
N ALA A 229 -23.78 7.62 15.30
CA ALA A 229 -23.74 6.94 16.59
C ALA A 229 -24.24 5.51 16.34
N MET A 230 -23.42 4.52 16.71
CA MET A 230 -23.70 3.14 16.36
C MET A 230 -23.17 2.16 17.41
N PRO A 231 -23.80 0.98 17.54
CA PRO A 231 -23.32 -0.06 18.43
C PRO A 231 -22.20 -0.87 17.77
N ASP A 232 -21.52 -1.69 18.57
CA ASP A 232 -20.59 -2.70 18.03
C ASP A 232 -21.40 -3.80 17.32
N PHE A 233 -21.52 -3.73 15.99
CA PHE A 233 -22.32 -4.69 15.22
C PHE A 233 -21.92 -6.15 15.43
N LEU A 234 -20.67 -6.44 15.83
CA LEU A 234 -20.24 -7.80 16.14
C LEU A 234 -20.90 -8.30 17.42
N ASN A 235 -21.01 -7.46 18.45
CA ASN A 235 -21.34 -7.86 19.82
C ASN A 235 -22.69 -7.32 20.33
N GLU A 236 -23.34 -6.41 19.62
CA GLU A 236 -24.54 -5.69 20.07
C GLU A 236 -25.67 -6.64 20.49
N TYR A 237 -25.89 -7.74 19.74
CA TYR A 237 -26.96 -8.68 20.06
C TYR A 237 -26.74 -9.30 21.43
N CYS A 238 -25.50 -9.71 21.75
CA CYS A 238 -25.20 -10.30 23.04
C CYS A 238 -25.31 -9.26 24.16
N TYR A 239 -24.87 -8.03 23.90
CA TYR A 239 -24.97 -6.95 24.87
C TYR A 239 -26.44 -6.66 25.25
N PHE A 240 -27.31 -6.44 24.27
CA PHE A 240 -28.72 -6.09 24.52
C PHE A 240 -29.59 -7.26 25.00
N ASN A 241 -29.11 -8.50 24.93
CA ASN A 241 -29.81 -9.70 25.38
C ASN A 241 -29.16 -10.40 26.59
N ASP A 242 -28.25 -9.71 27.30
CA ASP A 242 -27.54 -10.24 28.48
C ASP A 242 -26.85 -11.60 28.24
N LEU A 243 -26.28 -11.79 27.04
CA LEU A 243 -25.55 -12.99 26.66
C LEU A 243 -24.05 -12.81 26.87
N ALA A 244 -23.34 -13.92 27.09
CA ALA A 244 -21.88 -13.87 27.22
C ALA A 244 -21.25 -13.42 25.88
N PRO A 245 -20.23 -12.53 25.89
CA PRO A 245 -19.58 -12.08 24.65
C PRO A 245 -19.01 -13.21 23.79
N SER A 246 -18.65 -14.34 24.41
CA SER A 246 -18.22 -15.56 23.70
C SER A 246 -19.29 -16.12 22.75
N GLN A 247 -20.57 -15.79 22.96
CA GLN A 247 -21.69 -16.18 22.11
C GLN A 247 -21.86 -15.29 20.87
N CYS A 248 -21.18 -14.15 20.80
CA CYS A 248 -21.16 -13.26 19.63
C CYS A 248 -19.83 -13.32 18.88
N ARG A 249 -19.00 -14.34 19.16
CA ARG A 249 -17.78 -14.59 18.38
C ARG A 249 -18.11 -14.76 16.89
N TYR A 250 -17.16 -14.36 16.07
CA TYR A 250 -17.18 -14.57 14.62
C TYR A 250 -17.43 -16.05 14.31
N ASP A 251 -18.45 -16.34 13.47
CA ASP A 251 -19.05 -17.66 13.16
C ASP A 251 -20.29 -18.07 13.96
N ASN A 252 -20.59 -17.36 15.06
CA ASN A 252 -21.75 -17.67 15.88
C ASN A 252 -23.03 -17.07 15.26
N GLN A 253 -24.17 -17.71 15.54
CA GLN A 253 -25.48 -17.30 15.04
C GLN A 253 -25.88 -15.86 15.45
N TYR A 254 -25.20 -15.29 16.45
CA TYR A 254 -25.50 -13.97 17.01
C TYR A 254 -24.52 -12.87 16.59
N GLY A 255 -23.37 -13.22 16.01
CA GLY A 255 -22.44 -12.20 15.50
C GLY A 255 -23.01 -11.51 14.27
N TYR A 256 -23.00 -10.18 14.23
CA TYR A 256 -23.54 -9.39 13.11
C TYR A 256 -25.04 -9.62 12.87
N TYR A 257 -25.80 -9.95 13.92
CA TYR A 257 -27.20 -10.37 13.84
C TYR A 257 -28.09 -9.35 13.12
N TYR A 258 -27.84 -8.06 13.35
CA TYR A 258 -28.62 -6.95 12.78
C TYR A 258 -28.01 -6.36 11.51
N ILE A 259 -27.08 -7.06 10.86
CA ILE A 259 -26.50 -6.65 9.58
C ILE A 259 -27.03 -7.54 8.47
N ASP A 260 -27.74 -6.94 7.50
CA ASP A 260 -27.98 -7.59 6.23
C ASP A 260 -26.67 -7.65 5.44
N LYS A 261 -26.05 -8.83 5.38
CA LYS A 261 -24.75 -9.05 4.72
C LYS A 261 -24.80 -8.87 3.20
N VAL A 262 -25.99 -8.92 2.58
CA VAL A 262 -26.14 -8.76 1.13
C VAL A 262 -26.24 -7.29 0.76
N ASN A 263 -27.06 -6.54 1.50
CA ASN A 263 -27.32 -5.13 1.22
C ASN A 263 -26.42 -4.18 2.01
N CYS A 264 -25.67 -4.69 3.00
CA CYS A 264 -24.83 -3.92 3.90
C CYS A 264 -25.63 -2.85 4.68
N THR A 265 -26.83 -3.22 5.15
CA THR A 265 -27.73 -2.32 5.88
C THR A 265 -27.96 -2.80 7.30
N TYR A 266 -28.15 -1.86 8.23
CA TYR A 266 -28.55 -2.14 9.59
C TYR A 266 -30.06 -2.42 9.70
N THR A 267 -30.44 -3.47 10.42
CA THR A 267 -31.84 -3.91 10.59
C THR A 267 -32.29 -3.95 12.06
N GLY A 268 -31.42 -3.52 12.98
CA GLY A 268 -31.72 -3.47 14.41
C GLY A 268 -32.61 -2.30 14.80
N ASP A 269 -33.22 -2.41 15.96
CA ASP A 269 -34.11 -1.43 16.58
C ASP A 269 -33.56 -0.91 17.93
N ASN A 270 -32.25 -1.08 18.16
CA ASN A 270 -31.56 -0.61 19.35
C ASN A 270 -31.47 0.92 19.39
N THR A 271 -31.23 1.45 20.60
CA THR A 271 -31.10 2.88 20.88
C THR A 271 -29.71 3.22 21.41
N ASP A 272 -29.35 4.50 21.37
CA ASP A 272 -28.19 5.03 22.09
C ASP A 272 -28.41 5.07 23.62
N CYS A 273 -27.48 5.67 24.35
CA CYS A 273 -27.52 5.74 25.82
C CYS A 273 -28.53 6.76 26.39
N ILE A 274 -29.25 7.50 25.55
CA ILE A 274 -30.36 8.37 25.96
C ILE A 274 -31.71 7.88 25.41
N ASP A 275 -31.77 6.60 25.02
CA ASP A 275 -32.94 5.92 24.49
C ASP A 275 -33.43 6.47 23.12
N GLU A 276 -32.56 7.13 22.33
CA GLU A 276 -32.87 7.56 20.97
C GLU A 276 -32.51 6.46 19.95
N PRO A 277 -33.42 6.05 19.05
CA PRO A 277 -33.15 5.01 18.05
C PRO A 277 -31.99 5.36 17.13
N TYR A 278 -31.08 4.40 16.93
CA TYR A 278 -29.95 4.59 16.02
C TYR A 278 -30.37 4.93 14.59
N GLN A 279 -29.67 5.88 13.97
CA GLN A 279 -29.89 6.32 12.58
C GLN A 279 -28.71 5.91 11.69
N ILE A 280 -28.57 4.61 11.47
CA ILE A 280 -27.40 4.02 10.79
C ILE A 280 -27.70 3.82 9.30
N SER A 281 -26.87 4.41 8.44
CA SER A 281 -26.97 4.27 6.99
C SER A 281 -26.13 3.10 6.45
N GLU A 282 -26.29 2.79 5.16
CA GLU A 282 -25.39 1.82 4.49
C GLU A 282 -23.92 2.27 4.54
N GLN A 283 -23.65 3.58 4.49
CA GLN A 283 -22.29 4.11 4.53
C GLN A 283 -21.62 3.84 5.89
N ASP A 284 -22.40 3.95 6.97
CA ASP A 284 -21.94 3.66 8.33
C ASP A 284 -21.59 2.18 8.50
N VAL A 285 -22.43 1.28 7.98
CA VAL A 285 -22.15 -0.17 7.95
C VAL A 285 -20.91 -0.47 7.10
N ARG A 286 -20.68 0.25 6.00
CA ARG A 286 -19.49 0.10 5.15
C ARG A 286 -18.25 0.82 5.69
N ASN A 287 -18.34 1.52 6.82
CA ASN A 287 -17.20 2.25 7.36
C ASN A 287 -16.08 1.27 7.75
N VAL A 288 -14.86 1.52 7.27
CA VAL A 288 -13.73 0.64 7.55
C VAL A 288 -13.34 0.61 9.02
N MET A 289 -13.66 1.65 9.79
CA MET A 289 -13.43 1.71 11.23
C MET A 289 -14.52 1.01 12.05
N GLY A 290 -15.57 0.50 11.42
CA GLY A 290 -16.60 -0.33 12.06
C GLY A 290 -16.25 -1.82 12.06
N TYR A 291 -16.97 -2.58 12.87
CA TYR A 291 -16.94 -4.05 12.84
C TYR A 291 -18.11 -4.58 12.01
N SER A 292 -17.97 -4.55 10.68
CA SER A 292 -18.93 -5.17 9.75
C SER A 292 -18.25 -6.10 8.74
N TRP A 293 -19.04 -6.82 7.94
CA TRP A 293 -18.54 -7.62 6.81
C TRP A 293 -18.36 -6.79 5.52
N CYS A 294 -18.80 -5.53 5.51
CA CYS A 294 -18.96 -4.70 4.31
C CYS A 294 -17.96 -3.54 4.23
N LYS A 295 -16.86 -3.60 4.96
CA LYS A 295 -15.91 -2.50 5.15
C LYS A 295 -15.24 -2.07 3.85
N GLU A 296 -15.52 -0.84 3.43
CA GLU A 296 -15.07 -0.34 2.14
C GLU A 296 -14.69 1.15 2.12
N ILE A 297 -15.23 1.97 3.01
CA ILE A 297 -15.12 3.44 2.90
C ILE A 297 -14.67 4.13 4.20
N PHE A 298 -14.04 5.29 4.03
CA PHE A 298 -13.92 6.31 5.07
C PHE A 298 -14.93 7.43 4.80
N SER A 299 -15.39 8.11 5.85
CA SER A 299 -16.17 9.34 5.73
C SER A 299 -15.27 10.54 5.36
N THR A 300 -15.88 11.67 5.02
CA THR A 300 -15.13 12.91 4.74
C THR A 300 -14.51 13.45 6.03
N GLY A 301 -15.25 13.42 7.14
CA GLY A 301 -14.76 13.79 8.46
C GLY A 301 -13.59 12.94 8.93
N GLN A 302 -13.60 11.63 8.66
CA GLN A 302 -12.45 10.75 8.92
C GLN A 302 -11.22 11.18 8.09
N GLY A 303 -11.40 11.47 6.80
CA GLY A 303 -10.31 12.00 5.96
C GLY A 303 -9.70 13.30 6.50
N ILE A 304 -10.55 14.25 6.91
CA ILE A 304 -10.13 15.53 7.51
C ILE A 304 -9.38 15.29 8.82
N ARG A 305 -9.91 14.41 9.68
CA ARG A 305 -9.29 14.06 10.97
C ARG A 305 -7.90 13.46 10.77
N MET A 306 -7.73 12.57 9.80
CA MET A 306 -6.42 11.99 9.46
C MET A 306 -5.43 13.07 9.01
N GLN A 307 -5.84 13.97 8.11
CA GLN A 307 -4.99 15.08 7.66
C GLN A 307 -4.62 16.05 8.81
N GLN A 308 -5.55 16.34 9.72
CA GLN A 308 -5.28 17.14 10.91
C GLN A 308 -4.32 16.46 11.88
N ARG A 309 -4.43 15.13 12.04
CA ARG A 309 -3.47 14.33 12.81
C ARG A 309 -2.07 14.38 12.18
N ILE A 310 -1.99 14.30 10.86
CA ILE A 310 -0.70 14.37 10.14
C ILE A 310 -0.07 15.76 10.31
N ALA A 311 -0.87 16.83 10.19
CA ALA A 311 -0.40 18.19 10.42
C ALA A 311 -0.01 18.46 11.89
N ASN A 312 -0.70 17.82 12.84
CA ASN A 312 -0.38 17.85 14.26
C ASN A 312 0.41 16.61 14.69
N ASP A 313 1.71 16.62 14.37
CA ASP A 313 2.66 15.56 14.65
C ASP A 313 3.58 15.90 15.84
N PRO A 314 3.10 15.83 17.10
CA PRO A 314 3.87 16.25 18.28
C PRO A 314 5.14 15.43 18.49
N ASN A 315 5.19 14.20 17.97
CA ASN A 315 6.32 13.28 18.14
C ASN A 315 7.27 13.26 16.92
N GLY A 316 6.90 13.92 15.81
CA GLY A 316 7.70 13.92 14.57
C GLY A 316 7.68 12.60 13.80
N ASN A 317 6.77 11.67 14.14
CA ASN A 317 6.74 10.32 13.57
C ASN A 317 6.25 10.34 12.12
N TYR A 318 5.23 11.14 11.81
CA TYR A 318 4.73 11.28 10.44
C TYR A 318 5.73 12.05 9.59
N THR A 319 6.26 13.15 10.13
CA THR A 319 7.27 13.99 9.46
C THR A 319 8.49 13.17 9.06
N ALA A 320 8.97 12.29 9.94
CA ALA A 320 10.08 11.39 9.63
C ALA A 320 9.72 10.40 8.52
N ALA A 321 8.50 9.84 8.53
CA ALA A 321 8.04 8.86 7.54
C ALA A 321 7.61 9.45 6.19
N GLN A 322 7.48 10.78 6.10
CA GLN A 322 7.09 11.47 4.87
C GLN A 322 8.22 11.47 3.83
N THR A 323 7.81 11.54 2.57
CA THR A 323 8.67 11.71 1.40
C THR A 323 7.96 12.64 0.41
N ASP A 324 8.67 13.06 -0.63
CA ASP A 324 8.13 13.98 -1.62
C ASP A 324 7.23 13.27 -2.65
N ILE A 325 6.31 14.03 -3.24
CA ILE A 325 5.46 13.58 -4.37
C ILE A 325 6.33 13.04 -5.51
N ALA A 326 7.51 13.62 -5.72
CA ALA A 326 8.49 13.17 -6.71
C ALA A 326 8.81 11.66 -6.59
N SER A 327 8.84 11.11 -5.38
CA SER A 327 9.15 9.70 -5.15
C SER A 327 8.11 8.74 -5.77
N LEU A 328 6.85 9.17 -5.94
CA LEU A 328 5.82 8.38 -6.63
C LEU A 328 6.09 8.24 -8.14
N TYR A 329 6.92 9.11 -8.70
CA TYR A 329 7.36 9.12 -10.10
C TYR A 329 8.70 8.41 -10.29
N GLU A 330 9.18 7.70 -9.28
CA GLU A 330 10.38 6.88 -9.34
C GLU A 330 10.00 5.39 -9.40
N PRO A 331 10.68 4.59 -10.23
CA PRO A 331 10.48 3.15 -10.22
C PRO A 331 10.86 2.60 -8.83
N TYR A 332 10.12 1.60 -8.35
CA TYR A 332 10.52 0.88 -7.13
C TYR A 332 11.61 -0.17 -7.42
N LYS A 333 11.78 -0.53 -8.69
CA LYS A 333 12.70 -1.56 -9.18
C LYS A 333 13.03 -1.34 -10.64
N GLY A 334 14.22 -1.77 -11.05
CA GLY A 334 14.70 -1.62 -12.41
C GLY A 334 15.34 -0.25 -12.64
N GLU A 335 15.98 -0.11 -13.79
CA GLU A 335 16.83 1.04 -14.10
C GLU A 335 16.45 1.65 -15.44
N TYR A 336 16.68 2.96 -15.57
CA TYR A 336 16.60 3.63 -16.85
C TYR A 336 17.88 3.39 -17.63
N TYR A 337 17.73 3.12 -18.92
CA TYR A 337 18.85 2.86 -19.79
C TYR A 337 19.38 4.18 -20.31
N VAL A 338 20.70 4.32 -20.34
CA VAL A 338 21.36 5.48 -20.92
C VAL A 338 21.92 5.16 -22.32
N SER A 339 22.19 3.87 -22.63
CA SER A 339 22.75 3.44 -23.92
C SER A 339 22.69 1.91 -24.17
N GLY A 340 22.56 1.50 -25.45
CA GLY A 340 22.85 0.14 -25.97
C GLY A 340 21.84 -0.96 -25.60
N PRO A 341 21.81 -2.10 -26.33
CA PRO A 341 20.91 -3.19 -26.03
C PRO A 341 21.44 -3.97 -24.82
N SER A 342 20.73 -3.90 -23.71
CA SER A 342 20.76 -4.97 -22.73
C SER A 342 19.35 -5.51 -22.56
N TYR A 343 19.02 -6.49 -23.40
CA TYR A 343 17.80 -7.31 -23.30
C TYR A 343 17.66 -8.06 -21.95
N SER A 344 18.59 -7.88 -20.99
CA SER A 344 18.64 -8.58 -19.71
C SER A 344 18.48 -7.69 -18.47
N LEU A 345 18.47 -6.36 -18.56
CA LEU A 345 18.25 -5.52 -17.37
C LEU A 345 16.75 -5.39 -17.05
N PRO A 346 16.37 -5.37 -15.76
CA PRO A 346 14.99 -5.17 -15.35
C PRO A 346 14.52 -3.75 -15.71
N ARG A 347 13.39 -3.68 -16.40
CA ARG A 347 12.73 -2.42 -16.80
C ARG A 347 12.32 -1.57 -15.59
N PRO A 348 12.30 -0.23 -15.71
CA PRO A 348 11.87 0.66 -14.64
C PRO A 348 10.38 0.40 -14.34
N THR A 349 10.12 -0.28 -13.23
CA THR A 349 8.81 -0.79 -12.82
C THR A 349 8.26 0.06 -11.68
N PHE A 350 6.97 0.35 -11.75
CA PHE A 350 6.24 1.26 -10.88
C PHE A 350 5.23 0.49 -10.03
N GLN A 351 4.96 1.01 -8.83
CA GLN A 351 4.07 0.35 -7.90
C GLN A 351 2.60 0.46 -8.36
N PRO A 352 1.76 -0.54 -8.04
CA PRO A 352 0.33 -0.48 -8.30
C PRO A 352 -0.41 0.52 -7.39
N GLY A 353 -1.73 0.67 -7.61
CA GLY A 353 -2.60 1.53 -6.80
C GLY A 353 -2.83 2.94 -7.36
N PHE A 354 -2.28 3.25 -8.54
CA PHE A 354 -2.43 4.54 -9.22
C PHE A 354 -3.02 4.37 -10.62
N GLU A 355 -3.76 5.39 -11.09
CA GLU A 355 -4.14 5.48 -12.50
C GLU A 355 -3.03 6.22 -13.26
N TYR A 356 -2.17 5.46 -13.95
CA TYR A 356 -1.05 6.00 -14.73
C TYR A 356 -1.46 6.31 -16.17
N ARG A 357 -0.92 7.39 -16.71
CA ARG A 357 -0.95 7.74 -18.13
C ARG A 357 0.45 8.11 -18.59
N PHE A 358 0.97 7.37 -19.57
CA PHE A 358 2.25 7.65 -20.18
C PHE A 358 2.03 8.42 -21.47
N MET A 359 2.39 9.70 -21.46
CA MET A 359 2.18 10.63 -22.58
C MET A 359 3.42 10.61 -23.48
N GLU A 360 3.25 10.60 -24.80
CA GLU A 360 4.38 10.58 -25.74
C GLU A 360 5.25 11.84 -25.59
N CYS A 361 6.56 11.64 -25.44
CA CYS A 361 7.54 12.71 -25.40
C CYS A 361 7.86 13.25 -26.79
N ASP A 362 8.27 14.51 -26.84
CA ASP A 362 8.75 15.19 -28.06
C ASP A 362 9.98 16.04 -27.73
N CYS A 363 10.95 15.47 -26.99
CA CYS A 363 12.19 16.13 -26.61
C CYS A 363 13.38 15.16 -26.69
N ASP A 364 14.60 15.68 -26.83
CA ASP A 364 15.82 14.86 -26.76
C ASP A 364 16.23 14.68 -25.29
N CYS A 365 15.58 13.72 -24.63
CA CYS A 365 15.64 13.51 -23.18
C CYS A 365 16.11 12.07 -22.88
N PRO A 366 17.39 11.74 -23.13
CA PRO A 366 17.90 10.36 -23.09
C PRO A 366 17.86 9.72 -21.69
N GLU A 367 17.80 10.54 -20.65
CA GLU A 367 17.49 10.12 -19.28
C GLU A 367 16.17 10.77 -18.86
N PRO A 368 15.42 10.17 -17.91
CA PRO A 368 14.22 10.78 -17.39
C PRO A 368 14.54 12.16 -16.82
N THR A 369 13.84 13.18 -17.30
CA THR A 369 14.00 14.54 -16.78
C THR A 369 13.80 14.58 -15.26
N ASP A 370 14.38 15.57 -14.59
CA ASP A 370 14.09 15.78 -13.17
C ASP A 370 12.59 16.00 -12.95
N TYR A 371 12.08 15.61 -11.77
CA TYR A 371 10.65 15.77 -11.47
C TYR A 371 10.21 17.24 -11.56
N GLU A 372 11.03 18.17 -11.09
CA GLU A 372 10.74 19.61 -11.14
C GLU A 372 10.88 20.21 -12.55
N ASP A 373 11.50 19.50 -13.49
CA ASP A 373 11.61 19.96 -14.87
C ASP A 373 10.30 19.73 -15.61
N THR A 374 9.62 20.84 -15.90
CA THR A 374 8.36 20.89 -16.66
C THR A 374 8.52 21.56 -18.02
N SER A 375 9.77 21.84 -18.42
CA SER A 375 10.09 22.55 -19.67
C SER A 375 10.14 21.64 -20.89
N PHE A 376 10.13 20.31 -20.70
CA PHE A 376 10.10 19.34 -21.77
C PHE A 376 8.78 19.38 -22.57
N THR A 377 8.87 18.98 -23.83
CA THR A 377 7.76 18.91 -24.78
C THR A 377 7.18 17.50 -24.83
N TYR A 378 5.86 17.41 -24.94
CA TYR A 378 5.11 16.15 -25.01
C TYR A 378 3.83 16.36 -25.83
N THR A 379 3.30 15.27 -26.40
CA THR A 379 2.05 15.28 -27.15
C THR A 379 0.89 14.82 -26.27
N GLN A 380 -0.35 14.99 -26.76
CA GLN A 380 -1.54 14.46 -26.07
C GLN A 380 -1.78 12.96 -26.36
N ASN A 381 -0.87 12.30 -27.08
CA ASN A 381 -0.94 10.88 -27.36
C ASN A 381 -0.58 10.07 -26.12
N VAL A 382 -1.42 9.09 -25.77
CA VAL A 382 -1.20 8.20 -24.62
C VAL A 382 -0.56 6.91 -25.14
N VAL A 383 0.72 6.71 -24.83
CA VAL A 383 1.50 5.51 -25.19
C VAL A 383 1.03 4.29 -24.40
N LEU A 384 0.74 4.49 -23.11
CA LEU A 384 0.27 3.44 -22.20
C LEU A 384 -0.65 4.03 -21.13
N SER A 385 -1.71 3.32 -20.78
CA SER A 385 -2.59 3.66 -19.66
C SER A 385 -2.74 2.44 -18.77
N ILE A 386 -2.52 2.62 -17.46
CA ILE A 386 -2.67 1.56 -16.45
C ILE A 386 -3.71 2.02 -15.43
N GLY A 387 -4.69 1.17 -15.14
CA GLY A 387 -5.69 1.45 -14.12
C GLY A 387 -5.17 1.17 -12.70
N LYS A 388 -5.74 1.88 -11.71
CA LYS A 388 -5.39 1.66 -10.29
C LYS A 388 -5.62 0.24 -9.77
N HIS A 389 -6.44 -0.54 -10.48
CA HIS A 389 -6.79 -1.94 -10.16
C HIS A 389 -6.03 -2.97 -11.04
N GLU A 390 -4.96 -2.57 -11.75
CA GLU A 390 -4.10 -3.52 -12.46
C GLU A 390 -3.50 -4.52 -11.46
N THR A 391 -3.51 -5.82 -11.82
CA THR A 391 -3.01 -6.92 -10.99
C THR A 391 -1.78 -7.59 -11.59
N ASP A 392 -1.49 -7.35 -12.88
CA ASP A 392 -0.25 -7.74 -13.53
C ASP A 392 0.77 -6.61 -13.41
N TYR A 393 1.48 -6.57 -12.28
CA TYR A 393 2.44 -5.52 -11.95
C TYR A 393 3.63 -5.45 -12.92
N SER A 394 3.88 -6.52 -13.69
CA SER A 394 4.95 -6.54 -14.71
C SER A 394 4.68 -5.59 -15.88
N LYS A 395 3.42 -5.16 -16.06
CA LYS A 395 3.02 -4.19 -17.10
C LYS A 395 3.21 -2.74 -16.69
N ILE A 396 3.38 -2.47 -15.39
CA ILE A 396 3.48 -1.10 -14.86
C ILE A 396 4.92 -0.62 -15.02
N VAL A 397 5.35 -0.45 -16.26
CA VAL A 397 6.69 -0.01 -16.63
C VAL A 397 6.61 1.35 -17.30
N HIS A 398 7.66 2.15 -17.18
CA HIS A 398 7.76 3.41 -17.92
C HIS A 398 8.21 3.14 -19.37
N PRO A 399 7.33 3.32 -20.38
CA PRO A 399 7.72 3.14 -21.78
C PRO A 399 8.78 4.17 -22.20
N ASN A 400 9.65 3.78 -23.13
CA ASN A 400 10.51 4.75 -23.81
C ASN A 400 9.67 5.73 -24.64
N HIS A 401 10.20 6.92 -24.90
CA HIS A 401 9.52 8.04 -25.56
C HIS A 401 8.25 8.47 -24.84
N SER A 402 8.23 8.44 -23.51
CA SER A 402 7.05 8.85 -22.76
C SER A 402 7.37 9.58 -21.45
N ALA A 403 6.40 10.34 -20.97
CA ALA A 403 6.39 11.04 -19.69
C ALA A 403 5.26 10.50 -18.81
N ILE A 404 5.47 10.48 -17.51
CA ILE A 404 4.57 9.85 -16.54
C ILE A 404 3.54 10.86 -16.04
N GLY A 405 2.27 10.49 -16.11
CA GLY A 405 1.17 11.15 -15.41
C GLY A 405 0.53 10.22 -14.39
N ILE A 406 0.26 10.74 -13.20
CA ILE A 406 -0.60 10.09 -12.22
C ILE A 406 -1.89 10.89 -12.20
N LYS A 407 -3.03 10.25 -12.49
CA LYS A 407 -4.30 10.97 -12.50
C LYS A 407 -4.83 11.10 -11.08
N HIS A 408 -4.91 12.35 -10.62
CA HIS A 408 -5.51 12.73 -9.35
C HIS A 408 -6.28 14.06 -9.50
N ILE A 409 -7.17 14.38 -8.56
CA ILE A 409 -7.90 15.67 -8.58
C ILE A 409 -7.00 16.85 -8.18
N ASP A 410 -5.96 16.57 -7.40
CA ASP A 410 -5.00 17.57 -6.96
C ASP A 410 -4.06 17.98 -8.13
N PRO A 411 -3.88 19.29 -8.38
CA PRO A 411 -3.09 19.79 -9.50
C PRO A 411 -1.59 19.45 -9.43
N ALA A 412 -1.08 19.03 -8.27
CA ALA A 412 0.30 18.56 -8.13
C ALA A 412 0.61 17.31 -8.97
N PHE A 413 -0.41 16.52 -9.32
CA PHE A 413 -0.24 15.27 -10.08
C PHE A 413 -0.62 15.38 -11.57
N TRP A 414 -1.63 16.19 -11.89
CA TRP A 414 -2.24 16.29 -13.22
C TRP A 414 -2.80 17.71 -13.43
N PRO A 415 -2.77 18.33 -14.64
CA PRO A 415 -2.57 17.75 -15.97
C PRO A 415 -1.15 17.67 -16.50
N GLN A 416 -0.16 18.19 -15.78
CA GLN A 416 1.21 18.22 -16.28
C GLN A 416 1.93 16.89 -16.00
N PRO A 417 2.29 16.09 -17.03
CA PRO A 417 3.13 14.92 -16.84
C PRO A 417 4.54 15.32 -16.38
N ARG A 418 5.29 14.34 -15.89
CA ARG A 418 6.61 14.48 -15.26
C ARG A 418 7.57 13.42 -15.82
N ARG A 419 8.87 13.59 -15.58
CA ARG A 419 9.89 12.57 -15.89
C ARG A 419 9.83 12.12 -17.35
N CYS A 420 9.90 13.04 -18.33
CA CYS A 420 9.95 12.61 -19.72
C CYS A 420 11.22 11.81 -20.00
N TYR A 421 11.06 10.63 -20.59
CA TYR A 421 12.14 9.71 -20.93
C TYR A 421 12.04 9.37 -22.42
N ASP A 422 12.97 9.93 -23.20
CA ASP A 422 13.06 9.82 -24.64
C ASP A 422 14.49 9.42 -25.02
N ASN A 423 14.74 8.11 -24.96
CA ASN A 423 16.05 7.57 -25.27
C ASN A 423 16.12 7.04 -26.71
N GLY A 424 16.75 7.82 -27.59
CA GLY A 424 17.07 7.43 -28.97
C GLY A 424 18.25 6.47 -29.11
N ASN A 425 19.01 6.17 -28.05
CA ASN A 425 20.23 5.34 -28.08
C ASN A 425 19.98 3.82 -28.31
N LEU A 426 18.75 3.44 -28.66
CA LEU A 426 18.45 2.13 -29.23
C LEU A 426 18.88 2.01 -30.70
N ALA A 427 19.25 3.10 -31.36
CA ALA A 427 19.77 3.08 -32.73
C ALA A 427 21.30 2.88 -32.74
N PRO A 428 21.84 1.85 -33.41
CA PRO A 428 23.28 1.73 -33.59
C PRO A 428 23.92 3.02 -34.13
N SER A 429 25.00 3.46 -33.48
CA SER A 429 25.76 4.66 -33.86
C SER A 429 26.53 4.47 -35.17
N SER A 430 26.88 3.22 -35.46
CA SER A 430 27.59 2.78 -36.65
C SER A 430 27.48 1.25 -36.73
N GLY A 431 28.05 0.65 -37.75
CA GLY A 431 28.10 -0.80 -37.86
C GLY A 431 28.90 -1.23 -39.08
N LYS A 432 28.92 -2.54 -39.33
CA LYS A 432 29.44 -3.09 -40.56
C LYS A 432 28.64 -4.31 -40.98
N VAL A 433 28.58 -4.53 -42.28
CA VAL A 433 28.02 -5.74 -42.88
C VAL A 433 29.16 -6.53 -43.52
N THR A 434 29.47 -7.69 -42.98
CA THR A 434 30.44 -8.64 -43.49
C THR A 434 29.73 -9.66 -44.38
N ARG A 435 30.03 -9.69 -45.68
CA ARG A 435 29.58 -10.74 -46.61
C ARG A 435 30.63 -11.84 -46.69
N PHE A 436 30.23 -13.10 -46.52
CA PHE A 436 31.09 -14.25 -46.75
C PHE A 436 31.01 -14.66 -48.22
N ASN A 437 32.09 -14.43 -48.98
CA ASN A 437 32.07 -14.46 -50.45
C ASN A 437 31.78 -15.85 -51.03
N ASP A 438 32.09 -16.91 -50.28
CA ASP A 438 31.84 -18.31 -50.62
C ASP A 438 30.70 -18.95 -49.80
N GLY A 439 29.98 -18.14 -49.00
CA GLY A 439 28.86 -18.61 -48.19
C GLY A 439 29.28 -19.45 -46.97
N VAL A 440 30.56 -19.39 -46.56
CA VAL A 440 31.07 -20.11 -45.39
C VAL A 440 31.76 -19.15 -44.44
N PHE A 441 31.63 -19.36 -43.13
CA PHE A 441 32.36 -18.60 -42.12
C PHE A 441 33.88 -18.82 -42.22
N ASN A 442 34.57 -17.90 -42.86
CA ASN A 442 36.02 -17.91 -43.05
C ASN A 442 36.55 -16.49 -43.26
N THR A 443 37.81 -16.37 -43.69
CA THR A 443 38.48 -15.07 -43.92
C THR A 443 38.22 -14.48 -45.31
N ASN A 444 37.55 -15.20 -46.21
CA ASN A 444 37.20 -14.75 -47.56
C ASN A 444 35.93 -13.88 -47.52
N VAL A 445 36.08 -12.66 -47.01
CA VAL A 445 34.96 -11.77 -46.74
C VAL A 445 35.06 -10.43 -47.46
N THR A 446 33.92 -9.79 -47.68
CA THR A 446 33.80 -8.39 -48.06
C THR A 446 33.14 -7.63 -46.91
N VAL A 447 33.85 -6.64 -46.33
CA VAL A 447 33.34 -5.84 -45.20
C VAL A 447 32.87 -4.47 -45.69
N MET A 448 31.63 -4.11 -45.35
CA MET A 448 31.02 -2.81 -45.67
C MET A 448 30.76 -2.04 -44.39
N GLN A 449 31.49 -0.95 -44.15
CA GLN A 449 31.24 -0.06 -43.02
C GLN A 449 29.95 0.74 -43.25
N LYS A 450 29.20 0.99 -42.18
CA LYS A 450 27.95 1.74 -42.16
C LYS A 450 28.00 2.79 -41.05
N ASP A 451 27.58 4.00 -41.38
CA ASP A 451 27.28 5.04 -40.40
C ASP A 451 25.90 4.78 -39.76
N SER A 452 25.49 5.60 -38.79
CA SER A 452 24.21 5.46 -38.10
C SER A 452 23.03 5.39 -39.08
N MET A 453 22.99 6.23 -40.12
CA MET A 453 21.89 6.19 -41.11
C MET A 453 21.88 4.88 -41.91
N GLY A 454 23.06 4.38 -42.30
CA GLY A 454 23.18 3.18 -43.12
C GLY A 454 22.90 1.87 -42.37
N ILE A 455 23.26 1.79 -41.09
CA ILE A 455 23.04 0.60 -40.27
C ILE A 455 21.60 0.52 -39.78
N ASN A 456 20.97 1.66 -39.48
CA ASN A 456 19.56 1.76 -39.08
C ASN A 456 18.58 1.76 -40.26
N ASN A 457 19.02 1.56 -41.51
CA ASN A 457 18.10 1.55 -42.65
C ASN A 457 17.13 0.36 -42.50
N PRO A 458 15.80 0.57 -42.40
CA PRO A 458 14.83 -0.50 -42.25
C PRO A 458 14.81 -1.47 -43.44
N ASN A 459 15.35 -1.06 -44.60
CA ASN A 459 15.48 -1.89 -45.80
C ASN A 459 16.87 -2.52 -45.95
N LEU A 460 17.81 -2.35 -45.00
CA LEU A 460 19.18 -2.82 -45.10
C LEU A 460 19.25 -4.30 -45.53
N ILE A 461 18.57 -5.17 -44.80
CA ILE A 461 18.54 -6.62 -45.08
C ILE A 461 17.88 -6.90 -46.44
N ASN A 462 16.82 -6.17 -46.78
CA ASN A 462 16.07 -6.33 -48.03
C ASN A 462 16.89 -5.91 -49.27
N GLU A 463 17.82 -4.97 -49.12
CA GLU A 463 18.69 -4.48 -50.18
C GLU A 463 19.96 -5.35 -50.38
N LEU A 464 20.32 -6.19 -49.42
CA LEU A 464 21.48 -7.09 -49.57
C LEU A 464 21.23 -8.14 -50.68
N PRO A 465 22.22 -8.45 -51.55
CA PRO A 465 22.10 -9.57 -52.49
C PRO A 465 21.98 -10.93 -51.79
N THR A 466 21.60 -11.99 -52.50
CA THR A 466 21.68 -13.38 -52.01
C THR A 466 23.10 -13.70 -51.49
N GLY A 467 23.18 -14.31 -50.30
CA GLY A 467 24.45 -14.66 -49.65
C GLY A 467 24.36 -14.82 -48.14
N LEU A 468 25.49 -15.19 -47.53
CA LEU A 468 25.70 -15.23 -46.08
C LEU A 468 26.30 -13.91 -45.61
N TYR A 469 25.73 -13.31 -44.58
CA TYR A 469 26.20 -12.08 -43.98
C TYR A 469 26.24 -12.15 -42.46
N GLU A 470 27.13 -11.36 -41.88
CA GLU A 470 27.15 -10.95 -40.48
C GLU A 470 26.97 -9.44 -40.45
N ILE A 471 26.02 -8.96 -39.67
CA ILE A 471 25.75 -7.55 -39.42
C ILE A 471 26.21 -7.26 -38.00
N GLU A 472 27.24 -6.44 -37.85
CA GLU A 472 27.72 -5.93 -36.57
C GLU A 472 27.20 -4.50 -36.39
N GLU A 473 26.47 -4.27 -35.32
CA GLU A 473 25.95 -2.99 -34.88
C GLU A 473 26.78 -2.48 -33.71
N ASN A 474 27.27 -1.24 -33.81
CA ASN A 474 28.08 -0.60 -32.78
C ASN A 474 27.28 0.54 -32.15
N TYR A 475 27.17 0.53 -30.83
CA TYR A 475 26.43 1.53 -30.07
C TYR A 475 27.37 2.57 -29.45
N TYR A 476 26.83 3.73 -29.06
CA TYR A 476 27.63 4.84 -28.53
C TYR A 476 28.35 4.51 -27.21
N ASP A 477 27.90 3.46 -26.50
CA ASP A 477 28.54 2.95 -25.28
C ASP A 477 29.65 1.93 -25.52
N GLY A 478 29.97 1.67 -26.78
CA GLY A 478 30.97 0.69 -27.19
C GLY A 478 30.48 -0.76 -27.13
N SER A 479 29.21 -0.99 -26.76
CA SER A 479 28.59 -2.31 -26.92
C SER A 479 28.40 -2.64 -28.41
N LYS A 480 28.35 -3.94 -28.69
CA LYS A 480 28.20 -4.47 -30.04
C LYS A 480 27.15 -5.56 -30.09
N GLU A 481 26.36 -5.56 -31.14
CA GLU A 481 25.40 -6.63 -31.45
C GLU A 481 25.75 -7.23 -32.81
N GLU A 482 25.77 -8.57 -32.90
CA GLU A 482 26.11 -9.29 -34.12
C GLU A 482 24.94 -10.19 -34.53
N THR A 483 24.44 -9.97 -35.74
CA THR A 483 23.36 -10.77 -36.32
C THR A 483 23.84 -11.47 -37.59
N VAL A 484 23.68 -12.78 -37.65
CA VAL A 484 23.97 -13.57 -38.85
C VAL A 484 22.71 -13.77 -39.67
N ILE A 485 22.78 -13.52 -40.97
CA ILE A 485 21.69 -13.76 -41.92
C ILE A 485 22.15 -14.57 -43.13
N GLN A 486 21.34 -15.56 -43.52
CA GLN A 486 21.47 -16.27 -44.79
C GLN A 486 20.32 -15.84 -45.70
N LYS A 487 20.61 -15.03 -46.72
CA LYS A 487 19.61 -14.56 -47.68
C LYS A 487 19.57 -15.49 -48.88
N GLY A 488 18.47 -16.23 -49.02
CA GLY A 488 18.20 -17.09 -50.19
C GLY A 488 17.65 -16.30 -51.38
N SER A 489 17.68 -16.91 -52.56
CA SER A 489 16.90 -16.44 -53.70
C SER A 489 15.44 -16.84 -53.50
N ASN A 490 14.51 -15.88 -53.54
CA ASN A 490 13.08 -16.19 -53.68
C ASN A 490 12.80 -16.86 -55.03
#